data_AF-A0A2N2M2U3-F1
#
_entry.id   AF-A0A2N2M2U3-F1
#
_cell.length_a   1.000
_cell.length_b   1.000
_cell.length_c   1.000
_cell.angle_alpha   90.00
_cell.angle_beta   90.00
_cell.angle_gamma   90.00
#
_symmetry.space_group_name_H-M   'P 1'
#
loop_
_entity.id
_entity.type
_entity.pdbx_description
1 polymer ?
#
loop_
_entity_poly.entity_id
_entity_poly.type
_entity_poly.pdbx_seq_one_letter_code
_entity_poly.pdbx_strand_id
1 'polypeptide(L)'
;MNTNWLLVNSPETAKRAAEHMRQATILGIDTEYDSFRYFREKLCLIQIYATPTTYVFDVTADLDLSFLAKSFKSKSVVKILHAADNDIRLLKRDYGFAFQNIFDTHRAAMLLGFRQLSLEKMIKEFLGVELKKSKKMQRSRWDQRPLTDEQLAYAVQDVTLLPALYEKQRAELRDKGLEKAAGEAFAKIAAASWQERMFDRRGYSKIKGYYALAREQRELIKKLYAWRFEHAREANCAVFMFLPDDKLAEIVLNRDHLREILSPEKYRRYGSDLERILDGNTL
;
A
#
# COMPACT_ATOMS: atom_id res chain seq x y z
N MET A 1 2.43 0.30 26.14
CA MET A 1 2.13 -0.33 24.83
C MET A 1 1.37 -1.61 25.07
N ASN A 2 0.42 -1.96 24.20
CA ASN A 2 -0.28 -3.24 24.32
C ASN A 2 0.75 -4.38 24.23
N THR A 3 0.92 -5.13 25.31
CA THR A 3 1.82 -6.30 25.36
C THR A 3 1.10 -7.57 24.89
N ASN A 4 -0.22 -7.52 24.74
CA ASN A 4 -1.03 -8.65 24.32
C ASN A 4 -1.20 -8.65 22.79
N TRP A 5 -0.24 -9.25 22.09
CA TRP A 5 -0.30 -9.45 20.65
C TRP A 5 0.05 -10.88 20.25
N LEU A 6 -0.43 -11.31 19.09
CA LEU A 6 -0.22 -12.64 18.53
C LEU A 6 0.22 -12.52 17.06
N LEU A 7 1.40 -13.06 16.74
CA LEU A 7 1.75 -13.35 15.35
C LEU A 7 0.91 -14.52 14.86
N VAL A 8 0.21 -14.31 13.76
CA VAL A 8 -0.62 -15.32 13.10
C VAL A 8 0.10 -15.75 11.83
N ASN A 9 0.86 -16.83 11.92
CA ASN A 9 1.68 -17.40 10.84
C ASN A 9 1.53 -18.92 10.70
N SER A 10 0.50 -19.49 11.36
CA SER A 10 0.18 -20.92 11.29
C SER A 10 -1.34 -21.16 11.35
N PRO A 11 -1.84 -22.32 10.92
CA PRO A 11 -3.25 -22.66 11.05
C PRO A 11 -3.77 -22.61 12.49
N GLU A 12 -2.95 -22.99 13.49
CA GLU A 12 -3.33 -22.98 14.90
C GLU A 12 -3.50 -21.55 15.43
N THR A 13 -2.56 -20.66 15.09
CA THR A 13 -2.64 -19.24 15.46
C THR A 13 -3.80 -18.55 14.73
N ALA A 14 -4.08 -18.93 13.47
CA ALA A 14 -5.23 -18.44 12.71
C ALA A 14 -6.56 -18.87 13.33
N LYS A 15 -6.69 -20.14 13.75
CA LYS A 15 -7.87 -20.63 14.45
C LYS A 15 -8.12 -19.88 15.76
N ARG A 16 -7.05 -19.63 16.54
CA ARG A 16 -7.14 -18.83 17.78
C ARG A 16 -7.59 -17.40 17.51
N ALA A 17 -7.03 -16.75 16.50
CA ALA A 17 -7.45 -15.40 16.10
C ALA A 17 -8.93 -15.38 15.66
N ALA A 18 -9.34 -16.34 14.84
CA ALA A 18 -10.72 -16.47 14.39
C ALA A 18 -11.69 -16.66 15.56
N GLU A 19 -11.35 -17.47 16.57
CA GLU A 19 -12.16 -17.65 17.78
C GLU A 19 -12.42 -16.34 18.50
N HIS A 20 -11.35 -15.63 18.83
CA HIS A 20 -11.43 -14.41 19.63
C HIS A 20 -12.11 -13.27 18.86
N MET A 21 -11.79 -13.12 17.57
CA MET A 21 -12.31 -12.02 16.75
C MET A 21 -13.82 -12.12 16.47
N ARG A 22 -14.46 -13.28 16.67
CA ARG A 22 -15.91 -13.42 16.48
C ARG A 22 -16.74 -12.58 17.46
N GLN A 23 -16.19 -12.28 18.63
CA GLN A 23 -16.87 -11.49 19.66
C GLN A 23 -16.59 -9.98 19.52
N ALA A 24 -15.67 -9.60 18.63
CA ALA A 24 -15.26 -8.20 18.49
C ALA A 24 -16.33 -7.36 17.78
N THR A 25 -16.72 -6.27 18.42
CA THR A 25 -17.63 -5.26 17.85
C THR A 25 -16.88 -4.08 17.22
N ILE A 26 -15.58 -3.95 17.52
CA ILE A 26 -14.70 -2.92 16.99
C ILE A 26 -13.38 -3.59 16.58
N LEU A 27 -12.90 -3.26 15.39
CA LEU A 27 -11.62 -3.71 14.85
C LEU A 27 -10.79 -2.48 14.44
N GLY A 28 -9.58 -2.33 14.98
CA GLY A 28 -8.57 -1.44 14.39
C GLY A 28 -7.80 -2.22 13.33
N ILE A 29 -7.69 -1.71 12.11
CA ILE A 29 -7.08 -2.43 10.98
C ILE A 29 -6.02 -1.54 10.34
N ASP A 30 -4.89 -2.16 10.00
CA ASP A 30 -3.87 -1.60 9.14
C ASP A 30 -3.27 -2.71 8.26
N THR A 31 -2.50 -2.32 7.25
CA THR A 31 -1.82 -3.27 6.37
C THR A 31 -0.44 -2.79 5.97
N GLU A 32 0.47 -3.74 5.73
CA GLU A 32 1.78 -3.46 5.14
C GLU A 32 1.84 -4.03 3.73
N TYR A 33 1.98 -3.15 2.74
CA TYR A 33 2.18 -3.50 1.33
C TYR A 33 3.56 -3.06 0.85
N ASP A 34 4.27 -3.93 0.14
CA ASP A 34 5.44 -3.50 -0.63
C ASP A 34 5.01 -2.97 -1.99
N SER A 35 4.78 -1.67 -2.04
CA SER A 35 4.51 -0.89 -3.27
C SER A 35 5.77 -0.33 -3.91
N PHE A 36 6.93 -0.47 -3.25
CA PHE A 36 8.18 0.10 -3.72
C PHE A 36 8.88 -0.80 -4.74
N ARG A 37 8.79 -2.13 -4.55
CA ARG A 37 9.53 -3.11 -5.36
C ARG A 37 8.68 -3.79 -6.42
N TYR A 38 7.38 -3.90 -6.17
CA TYR A 38 6.46 -4.64 -7.03
C TYR A 38 5.63 -3.71 -7.91
N PHE A 39 5.29 -4.16 -9.12
CA PHE A 39 4.41 -3.40 -10.01
C PHE A 39 2.98 -3.38 -9.48
N ARG A 40 2.49 -4.56 -9.11
CA ARG A 40 1.28 -4.75 -8.31
C ARG A 40 1.72 -4.89 -6.86
N GLU A 41 1.25 -4.00 -6.00
CA GLU A 41 1.66 -3.91 -4.60
C GLU A 41 1.49 -5.27 -3.92
N LYS A 42 2.52 -5.78 -3.23
CA LYS A 42 2.46 -7.08 -2.58
C LYS A 42 2.01 -6.92 -1.13
N LEU A 43 0.84 -7.46 -0.76
CA LEU A 43 0.46 -7.52 0.65
C LEU A 43 1.45 -8.39 1.42
N CYS A 44 1.89 -7.89 2.56
CA CYS A 44 2.90 -8.54 3.38
C CYS A 44 2.41 -8.80 4.81
N LEU A 45 1.60 -7.91 5.38
CA LEU A 45 0.96 -8.11 6.68
C LEU A 45 -0.42 -7.47 6.75
N ILE A 46 -1.30 -8.05 7.55
CA ILE A 46 -2.54 -7.39 8.03
C ILE A 46 -2.44 -7.29 9.54
N GLN A 47 -2.65 -6.11 10.10
CA GLN A 47 -2.73 -5.91 11.54
C GLN A 47 -4.18 -5.70 11.94
N ILE A 48 -4.64 -6.41 12.97
CA ILE A 48 -5.98 -6.24 13.50
C ILE A 48 -5.95 -6.16 15.02
N TYR A 49 -6.29 -5.00 15.56
CA TYR A 49 -6.63 -4.87 16.96
C TYR A 49 -8.08 -5.29 17.18
N ALA A 50 -8.28 -6.35 17.97
CA ALA A 50 -9.58 -6.79 18.46
C ALA A 50 -9.47 -6.96 19.97
N THR A 51 -10.05 -6.01 20.72
CA THR A 51 -9.85 -5.88 22.17
C THR A 51 -9.94 -7.23 22.90
N PRO A 52 -8.97 -7.58 23.76
CA PRO A 52 -7.78 -6.82 24.16
C PRO A 52 -6.50 -7.18 23.38
N THR A 53 -6.58 -7.91 22.26
CA THR A 53 -5.42 -8.49 21.57
C THR A 53 -5.17 -7.82 20.21
N THR A 54 -3.89 -7.60 19.88
CA THR A 54 -3.47 -7.26 18.51
C THR A 54 -3.03 -8.52 17.76
N TYR A 55 -3.60 -8.78 16.60
CA TYR A 55 -3.20 -9.86 15.71
C TYR A 55 -2.36 -9.29 14.57
N VAL A 56 -1.20 -9.88 14.31
CA VAL A 56 -0.36 -9.57 13.15
C VAL A 56 -0.39 -10.78 12.23
N PHE A 57 -1.16 -10.70 11.15
CA PHE A 57 -1.30 -11.78 10.18
C PHE A 57 -0.17 -11.74 9.17
N ASP A 58 0.63 -12.81 9.16
CA ASP A 58 1.62 -13.06 8.12
C ASP A 58 0.93 -13.66 6.89
N VAL A 59 0.65 -12.81 5.89
CA VAL A 59 -0.01 -13.29 4.67
C VAL A 59 0.91 -14.12 3.77
N THR A 60 2.21 -14.15 4.04
CA THR A 60 3.17 -14.97 3.29
C THR A 60 3.16 -16.43 3.70
N ALA A 61 2.50 -16.76 4.82
CA ALA A 61 2.37 -18.11 5.36
C ALA A 61 1.19 -18.90 4.75
N ASP A 62 0.59 -18.44 3.65
CA ASP A 62 -0.52 -19.08 2.92
C ASP A 62 -1.70 -19.50 3.84
N LEU A 63 -2.12 -18.57 4.69
CA LEU A 63 -3.19 -18.80 5.67
C LEU A 63 -4.57 -18.53 5.07
N ASP A 64 -5.55 -19.36 5.44
CA ASP A 64 -6.95 -19.06 5.17
C ASP A 64 -7.43 -17.90 6.07
N LEU A 65 -7.59 -16.73 5.46
CA LEU A 65 -8.10 -15.52 6.10
C LEU A 65 -9.60 -15.27 5.81
N SER A 66 -10.30 -16.22 5.19
CA SER A 66 -11.72 -16.08 4.82
C SER A 66 -12.63 -15.78 6.00
N PHE A 67 -12.25 -16.20 7.22
CA PHE A 67 -12.99 -15.93 8.44
C PHE A 67 -13.14 -14.42 8.74
N LEU A 68 -12.23 -13.56 8.24
CA LEU A 68 -12.29 -12.11 8.38
C LEU A 68 -13.45 -11.49 7.58
N ALA A 69 -13.85 -12.14 6.48
CA ALA A 69 -14.86 -11.60 5.56
C ALA A 69 -16.19 -11.28 6.24
N LYS A 70 -16.60 -12.10 7.22
CA LYS A 70 -17.86 -11.89 7.97
C LYS A 70 -17.81 -10.60 8.78
N SER A 71 -16.71 -10.34 9.48
CA SER A 71 -16.57 -9.14 10.30
C SER A 71 -16.41 -7.87 9.45
N PHE A 72 -15.64 -7.95 8.35
CA PHE A 72 -15.44 -6.81 7.45
C PHE A 72 -16.74 -6.38 6.77
N LYS A 73 -17.58 -7.33 6.32
CA LYS A 73 -18.86 -7.02 5.68
C LYS A 73 -19.99 -6.66 6.65
N SER A 74 -19.81 -6.90 7.95
CA SER A 74 -20.88 -6.67 8.94
C SER A 74 -21.11 -5.18 9.20
N LYS A 75 -22.38 -4.76 9.30
CA LYS A 75 -22.73 -3.42 9.79
C LYS A 75 -22.60 -3.29 11.31
N SER A 76 -22.67 -4.40 12.05
CA SER A 76 -22.60 -4.38 13.52
C SER A 76 -21.19 -4.27 14.08
N VAL A 77 -20.17 -4.45 13.24
CA VAL A 77 -18.76 -4.34 13.61
C VAL A 77 -18.20 -3.06 13.02
N VAL A 78 -17.58 -2.20 13.82
CA VAL A 78 -16.89 -0.99 13.33
C VAL A 78 -15.48 -1.37 12.87
N LYS A 79 -15.08 -0.99 11.65
CA LYS A 79 -13.70 -1.16 11.18
C LYS A 79 -13.02 0.20 11.15
N ILE A 80 -12.09 0.41 12.07
CA ILE A 80 -11.35 1.65 12.20
C ILE A 80 -10.03 1.50 11.45
N LEU A 81 -9.79 2.42 10.52
CA LEU A 81 -8.56 2.49 9.74
C LEU A 81 -8.05 3.93 9.75
N HIS A 82 -6.82 4.12 9.27
CA HIS A 82 -6.24 5.45 9.09
C HIS A 82 -5.78 5.60 7.63
N ALA A 83 -6.41 6.50 6.88
CA ALA A 83 -6.16 6.68 5.43
C ALA A 83 -6.45 5.40 4.63
N ALA A 84 -7.63 4.83 4.84
CA ALA A 84 -8.07 3.49 4.46
C ALA A 84 -8.24 3.24 2.95
N ASP A 85 -8.11 4.29 2.13
CA ASP A 85 -8.41 4.29 0.70
C ASP A 85 -7.66 3.18 -0.06
N ASN A 86 -6.36 3.02 0.21
CA ASN A 86 -5.54 2.00 -0.46
C ASN A 86 -5.74 0.63 0.17
N ASP A 87 -5.75 0.53 1.50
CA ASP A 87 -5.86 -0.74 2.22
C ASP A 87 -7.14 -1.49 1.81
N ILE A 88 -8.28 -0.79 1.78
CA ILE A 88 -9.56 -1.37 1.40
C ILE A 88 -9.56 -1.84 -0.06
N ARG A 89 -8.99 -1.06 -0.98
CA ARG A 89 -8.93 -1.44 -2.40
C ARG A 89 -8.06 -2.68 -2.59
N LEU A 90 -6.91 -2.72 -1.94
CA LEU A 90 -5.97 -3.82 -2.08
C LEU A 90 -6.47 -5.09 -1.39
N LEU A 91 -7.12 -4.99 -0.22
CA LEU A 91 -7.77 -6.13 0.44
C LEU A 91 -8.95 -6.68 -0.39
N LYS A 92 -9.67 -5.81 -1.10
CA LYS A 92 -10.68 -6.24 -2.10
C LYS A 92 -10.04 -6.99 -3.27
N ARG A 93 -8.92 -6.48 -3.80
CA ARG A 93 -8.19 -7.10 -4.90
C ARG A 93 -7.68 -8.50 -4.52
N ASP A 94 -7.07 -8.63 -3.35
CA ASP A 94 -6.34 -9.83 -2.95
C ASP A 94 -7.26 -10.91 -2.34
N TYR A 95 -8.30 -10.51 -1.61
CA TYR A 95 -9.18 -11.44 -0.88
C TYR A 95 -10.67 -11.36 -1.24
N GLY A 96 -11.07 -10.43 -2.12
CA GLY A 96 -12.48 -10.23 -2.45
C GLY A 96 -13.31 -9.72 -1.26
N PHE A 97 -12.68 -9.17 -0.22
CA PHE A 97 -13.39 -8.72 0.97
C PHE A 97 -14.33 -7.56 0.68
N ALA A 98 -15.49 -7.55 1.34
CA ALA A 98 -16.40 -6.41 1.34
C ALA A 98 -16.33 -5.70 2.69
N PHE A 99 -16.47 -4.37 2.66
CA PHE A 99 -16.39 -3.53 3.85
C PHE A 99 -17.70 -2.76 4.04
N GLN A 100 -18.20 -2.71 5.27
CA GLN A 100 -19.31 -1.86 5.71
C GLN A 100 -18.99 -1.28 7.09
N ASN A 101 -19.63 -0.17 7.48
CA ASN A 101 -19.39 0.45 8.79
C ASN A 101 -17.90 0.67 9.10
N ILE A 102 -17.19 1.30 8.17
CA ILE A 102 -15.80 1.72 8.39
C ILE A 102 -15.78 3.11 9.04
N PHE A 103 -14.71 3.39 9.77
CA PHE A 103 -14.37 4.72 10.27
C PHE A 103 -12.93 5.01 9.86
N ASP A 104 -12.74 6.01 9.00
CA ASP A 104 -11.40 6.44 8.59
C ASP A 104 -10.98 7.67 9.41
N THR A 105 -10.02 7.45 10.31
CA THR A 105 -9.52 8.48 11.24
C THR A 105 -8.78 9.63 10.54
N HIS A 106 -8.21 9.40 9.36
CA HIS A 106 -7.58 10.45 8.55
C HIS A 106 -8.67 11.35 7.92
N ARG A 107 -9.72 10.75 7.36
CA ARG A 107 -10.84 11.52 6.78
C ARG A 107 -11.66 12.24 7.84
N ALA A 108 -11.85 11.62 9.01
CA ALA A 108 -12.45 12.28 10.17
C ALA A 108 -11.68 13.55 10.53
N ALA A 109 -10.36 13.46 10.70
CA ALA A 109 -9.50 14.59 11.01
C ALA A 109 -9.54 15.70 9.93
N MET A 110 -9.56 15.32 8.65
CA MET A 110 -9.69 16.27 7.54
C MET A 110 -11.00 17.07 7.63
N LEU A 111 -12.12 16.42 7.92
CA LEU A 111 -13.42 17.07 8.12
C LEU A 111 -13.45 17.96 9.37
N LEU A 112 -12.72 17.56 10.42
CA LEU A 112 -12.58 18.34 11.65
C LEU A 112 -11.66 19.57 11.50
N GLY A 113 -10.99 19.73 10.35
CA GLY A 113 -10.18 20.90 10.00
C GLY A 113 -8.67 20.75 10.24
N PHE A 114 -8.19 19.54 10.53
CA PHE A 114 -6.76 19.29 10.75
C PHE A 114 -5.98 19.31 9.43
N ARG A 115 -4.75 19.84 9.46
CA ARG A 115 -3.86 19.92 8.28
C ARG A 115 -2.76 18.86 8.30
N GLN A 116 -2.25 18.51 9.48
CA GLN A 116 -1.32 17.41 9.65
C GLN A 116 -2.14 16.16 9.94
N LEU A 117 -2.18 15.21 9.02
CA LEU A 117 -3.13 14.11 9.07
C LEU A 117 -2.48 12.74 9.33
N SER A 118 -1.18 12.67 9.60
CA SER A 118 -0.53 11.39 9.88
C SER A 118 -1.04 10.78 11.19
N LEU A 119 -1.04 9.45 11.27
CA LEU A 119 -1.52 8.73 12.46
C LEU A 119 -0.83 9.21 13.73
N GLU A 120 0.50 9.34 13.72
CA GLU A 120 1.28 9.86 14.87
C GLU A 120 0.77 11.21 15.35
N LYS A 121 0.46 12.13 14.42
CA LYS A 121 -0.05 13.45 14.75
C LYS A 121 -1.46 13.36 15.32
N MET A 122 -2.32 12.55 14.73
CA MET A 122 -3.70 12.37 15.23
C MET A 122 -3.73 11.73 16.61
N ILE A 123 -2.86 10.76 16.87
CA ILE A 123 -2.70 10.17 18.19
C ILE A 123 -2.20 11.20 19.21
N LYS A 124 -1.20 12.02 18.83
CA LYS A 124 -0.71 13.08 19.71
C LYS A 124 -1.79 14.11 20.04
N GLU A 125 -2.53 14.61 19.04
CA GLU A 125 -3.51 15.67 19.28
C GLU A 125 -4.76 15.20 20.04
N PHE A 126 -5.27 14.01 19.73
CA PHE A 126 -6.51 13.53 20.35
C PHE A 126 -6.28 12.77 21.66
N LEU A 127 -5.11 12.12 21.83
CA LEU A 127 -4.82 11.26 22.97
C LEU A 127 -3.67 11.76 23.84
N GLY A 128 -2.91 12.77 23.41
CA GLY A 128 -1.73 13.25 24.14
C GLY A 128 -0.56 12.25 24.17
N VAL A 129 -0.61 11.20 23.34
CA VAL A 129 0.40 10.13 23.31
C VAL A 129 1.39 10.40 22.19
N GLU A 130 2.69 10.37 22.49
CA GLU A 130 3.74 10.45 21.47
C GLU A 130 4.09 9.05 20.93
N LEU A 131 3.86 8.84 19.64
CA LEU A 131 4.32 7.65 18.93
C LEU A 131 5.63 7.94 18.22
N LYS A 132 6.70 7.24 18.57
CA LYS A 132 7.97 7.32 17.84
C LYS A 132 7.89 6.41 16.60
N LYS A 133 7.27 6.90 15.53
CA LYS A 133 7.23 6.15 14.26
C LYS A 133 8.57 6.24 13.53
N SER A 134 9.18 5.08 13.29
CA SER A 134 10.41 4.96 12.51
C SER A 134 10.10 5.08 11.02
N LYS A 135 10.55 6.16 10.37
CA LYS A 135 10.44 6.32 8.89
C LYS A 135 11.10 5.16 8.13
N LYS A 136 12.11 4.51 8.74
CA LYS A 136 12.76 3.30 8.21
C LYS A 136 11.76 2.15 8.09
N MET A 137 10.86 1.98 9.08
CA MET A 137 9.86 0.90 9.08
C MET A 137 8.83 1.07 7.97
N GLN A 138 8.39 2.29 7.68
CA GLN A 138 7.47 2.58 6.55
C GLN A 138 8.02 2.13 5.17
N ARG A 139 9.34 1.96 5.03
CA ARG A 139 9.99 1.51 3.79
C ARG A 139 10.73 0.18 3.96
N SER A 140 10.44 -0.54 5.05
CA SER A 140 11.11 -1.80 5.38
C SER A 140 10.81 -2.88 4.33
N ARG A 141 11.61 -3.95 4.34
CA ARG A 141 11.34 -5.19 3.62
C ARG A 141 10.27 -5.98 4.37
N TRP A 142 9.01 -5.59 4.23
CA TRP A 142 7.88 -6.32 4.82
C TRP A 142 7.65 -7.68 4.17
N ASP A 143 8.26 -7.94 3.01
CA ASP A 143 8.23 -9.21 2.30
C ASP A 143 9.24 -10.24 2.84
N GLN A 144 10.16 -9.84 3.72
CA GLN A 144 11.21 -10.72 4.26
C GLN A 144 10.77 -11.40 5.56
N ARG A 145 11.26 -12.64 5.75
CA ARG A 145 11.04 -13.44 6.96
C ARG A 145 12.37 -13.99 7.51
N PRO A 146 12.48 -14.17 8.84
CA PRO A 146 11.50 -13.78 9.86
C PRO A 146 11.36 -12.25 9.98
N LEU A 147 10.21 -11.77 10.48
CA LEU A 147 10.03 -10.36 10.82
C LEU A 147 10.94 -9.99 12.00
N THR A 148 11.49 -8.79 12.00
CA THR A 148 12.26 -8.28 13.15
C THR A 148 11.33 -7.82 14.28
N ASP A 149 11.86 -7.76 15.51
CA ASP A 149 11.11 -7.22 16.64
C ASP A 149 10.70 -5.75 16.42
N GLU A 150 11.53 -4.97 15.72
CA GLU A 150 11.21 -3.58 15.33
C GLU A 150 9.98 -3.54 14.42
N GLN A 151 9.89 -4.45 13.44
CA GLN A 151 8.75 -4.57 12.53
C GLN A 151 7.48 -4.99 13.26
N LEU A 152 7.56 -5.99 14.15
CA LEU A 152 6.42 -6.46 14.93
C LEU A 152 5.90 -5.37 15.87
N ALA A 153 6.80 -4.68 16.58
CA ALA A 153 6.43 -3.58 17.47
C ALA A 153 5.78 -2.41 16.70
N TYR A 154 6.32 -2.06 15.53
CA TYR A 154 5.73 -1.05 14.65
C TYR A 154 4.31 -1.44 14.20
N ALA A 155 4.15 -2.65 13.65
CA ALA A 155 2.87 -3.18 13.19
C ALA A 155 1.81 -3.19 14.31
N VAL A 156 2.19 -3.62 15.52
CA VAL A 156 1.28 -3.62 16.67
C VAL A 156 0.87 -2.19 17.07
N GLN A 157 1.80 -1.24 17.04
CA GLN A 157 1.55 0.14 17.43
C GLN A 157 0.53 0.84 16.51
N ASP A 158 0.52 0.51 15.22
CA ASP A 158 -0.30 1.21 14.22
C ASP A 158 -1.81 0.97 14.38
N VAL A 159 -2.21 -0.13 15.00
CA VAL A 159 -3.64 -0.44 15.24
C VAL A 159 -4.09 -0.29 16.69
N THR A 160 -3.15 -0.37 17.64
CA THR A 160 -3.49 -0.47 19.08
C THR A 160 -4.30 0.71 19.61
N LEU A 161 -4.01 1.92 19.13
CA LEU A 161 -4.66 3.14 19.62
C LEU A 161 -5.81 3.63 18.72
N LEU A 162 -6.10 2.94 17.62
CA LEU A 162 -7.18 3.31 16.71
C LEU A 162 -8.55 3.37 17.41
N PRO A 163 -8.95 2.44 18.29
CA PRO A 163 -10.22 2.53 19.02
C PRO A 163 -10.34 3.79 19.88
N ALA A 164 -9.28 4.16 20.61
CA ALA A 164 -9.29 5.36 21.42
C ALA A 164 -9.38 6.63 20.57
N LEU A 165 -8.63 6.67 19.45
CA LEU A 165 -8.68 7.77 18.49
C LEU A 165 -10.08 7.91 17.86
N TYR A 166 -10.67 6.79 17.45
CA TYR A 166 -12.03 6.71 16.92
C TYR A 166 -13.06 7.30 17.89
N GLU A 167 -13.05 6.91 19.17
CA GLU A 167 -14.04 7.42 20.13
C GLU A 167 -13.95 8.94 20.29
N LYS A 168 -12.73 9.50 20.34
CA LYS A 168 -12.52 10.95 20.42
C LYS A 168 -12.97 11.68 19.16
N GLN A 169 -12.55 11.21 17.98
CA GLN A 169 -12.91 11.84 16.72
C GLN A 169 -14.41 11.72 16.43
N ARG A 170 -15.03 10.58 16.75
CA ARG A 170 -16.47 10.37 16.60
C ARG A 170 -17.27 11.34 17.47
N ALA A 171 -16.86 11.53 18.73
CA ALA A 171 -17.50 12.51 19.61
C ALA A 171 -17.38 13.93 19.02
N GLU A 172 -16.20 14.34 18.56
CA GLU A 172 -16.01 15.68 18.00
C GLU A 172 -16.78 15.88 16.69
N LEU A 173 -16.86 14.86 15.83
CA LEU A 173 -17.69 14.91 14.61
C LEU A 173 -19.16 15.11 14.95
N ARG A 174 -19.67 14.44 15.98
CA ARG A 174 -21.05 14.61 16.46
C ARG A 174 -21.27 16.02 17.00
N ASP A 175 -20.37 16.50 17.85
CA ASP A 175 -20.50 17.80 18.49
C ASP A 175 -20.46 18.95 17.46
N LYS A 176 -19.77 18.75 16.33
CA LYS A 176 -19.75 19.67 15.18
C LYS A 176 -20.85 19.41 14.12
N GLY A 177 -21.71 18.42 14.31
CA GLY A 177 -22.77 18.06 13.35
C GLY A 177 -22.27 17.49 12.01
N LEU A 178 -21.07 16.92 11.98
CA LEU A 178 -20.38 16.43 10.78
C LEU A 178 -20.56 14.91 10.56
N GLU A 179 -21.30 14.20 11.42
CA GLU A 179 -21.46 12.74 11.33
C GLU A 179 -21.99 12.26 9.98
N LYS A 180 -22.97 12.97 9.41
CA LYS A 180 -23.51 12.62 8.09
C LYS A 180 -22.45 12.73 6.99
N ALA A 181 -21.71 13.85 6.97
CA ALA A 181 -20.65 14.08 5.99
C ALA A 181 -19.52 13.05 6.13
N ALA A 182 -19.14 12.71 7.37
CA ALA A 182 -18.18 11.67 7.65
C ALA A 182 -18.67 10.29 7.17
N GLY A 183 -19.92 9.92 7.48
CA GLY A 183 -20.53 8.67 7.04
C GLY A 183 -20.56 8.53 5.51
N GLU A 184 -20.91 9.59 4.78
CA GLU A 184 -20.87 9.61 3.32
C GLU A 184 -19.45 9.45 2.77
N ALA A 185 -18.46 10.10 3.37
CA ALA A 185 -17.06 9.97 2.99
C ALA A 185 -16.54 8.54 3.22
N PHE A 186 -16.85 7.95 4.37
CA PHE A 186 -16.48 6.58 4.71
C PHE A 186 -17.16 5.56 3.80
N ALA A 187 -18.44 5.77 3.47
CA ALA A 187 -19.17 4.90 2.54
C ALA A 187 -18.56 4.90 1.13
N LYS A 188 -18.10 6.06 0.64
CA LYS A 188 -17.39 6.16 -0.65
C LYS A 188 -16.11 5.35 -0.66
N ILE A 189 -15.32 5.42 0.41
CA ILE A 189 -14.11 4.61 0.57
C ILE A 189 -14.46 3.12 0.61
N ALA A 190 -15.43 2.73 1.44
CA ALA A 190 -15.88 1.35 1.56
C ALA A 190 -16.44 0.78 0.25
N ALA A 191 -17.03 1.61 -0.61
CA ALA A 191 -17.56 1.20 -1.92
C ALA A 191 -16.48 1.14 -3.02
N ALA A 192 -15.35 1.82 -2.85
CA ALA A 192 -14.35 1.96 -3.89
C ALA A 192 -13.72 0.63 -4.31
N SER A 193 -13.51 0.43 -5.62
CA SER A 193 -12.85 -0.75 -6.18
C SER A 193 -11.39 -0.46 -6.52
N TRP A 194 -10.55 -1.49 -6.44
CA TRP A 194 -9.20 -1.39 -7.00
C TRP A 194 -9.30 -1.29 -8.52
N GLN A 195 -8.44 -0.47 -9.10
CA GLN A 195 -8.27 -0.36 -10.54
C GLN A 195 -6.81 -0.60 -10.86
N GLU A 196 -6.56 -1.35 -11.93
CA GLU A 196 -5.20 -1.58 -12.36
C GLU A 196 -4.55 -0.26 -12.79
N ARG A 197 -3.26 -0.13 -12.46
CA ARG A 197 -2.45 1.00 -12.89
C ARG A 197 -2.46 1.08 -14.41
N MET A 198 -3.02 2.15 -14.95
CA MET A 198 -3.02 2.41 -16.38
C MET A 198 -1.69 3.04 -16.82
N PHE A 199 -1.33 2.77 -18.08
CA PHE A 199 -0.19 3.41 -18.74
C PHE A 199 -0.47 4.90 -18.97
N ASP A 200 0.39 5.78 -18.42
CA ASP A 200 0.33 7.23 -18.69
C ASP A 200 0.91 7.50 -20.08
N ARG A 201 0.04 7.62 -21.09
CA ARG A 201 0.44 7.86 -22.49
C ARG A 201 1.28 9.12 -22.70
N ARG A 202 1.38 10.03 -21.73
CA ARG A 202 2.25 11.23 -21.81
C ARG A 202 3.31 11.25 -20.72
N GLY A 203 3.43 10.21 -19.91
CA GLY A 203 4.35 10.17 -18.78
C GLY A 203 5.82 10.31 -19.18
N TYR A 204 6.18 9.91 -20.40
CA TYR A 204 7.51 10.14 -20.98
C TYR A 204 7.93 11.62 -20.97
N SER A 205 6.99 12.58 -21.01
CA SER A 205 7.33 14.01 -21.05
C SER A 205 7.87 14.53 -19.73
N LYS A 206 7.74 13.75 -18.65
CA LYS A 206 8.27 14.05 -17.31
C LYS A 206 9.71 13.57 -17.15
N ILE A 207 10.24 12.76 -18.08
CA ILE A 207 11.63 12.30 -18.04
C ILE A 207 12.55 13.51 -18.22
N LYS A 208 13.50 13.67 -17.30
CA LYS A 208 14.45 14.79 -17.33
C LYS A 208 15.23 14.78 -18.65
N GLY A 209 15.28 15.95 -19.31
CA GLY A 209 15.97 16.10 -20.59
C GLY A 209 15.11 15.78 -21.83
N TYR A 210 13.87 15.28 -21.68
CA TYR A 210 13.00 14.94 -22.80
C TYR A 210 12.84 16.05 -23.84
N TYR A 211 12.65 17.30 -23.40
CA TYR A 211 12.45 18.45 -24.31
C TYR A 211 13.73 18.92 -25.02
N ALA A 212 14.90 18.51 -24.54
CA ALA A 212 16.18 18.79 -25.21
C ALA A 212 16.50 17.78 -26.32
N LEU A 213 15.77 16.66 -26.39
CA LEU A 213 16.00 15.60 -27.38
C LEU A 213 15.55 16.02 -28.79
N ALA A 214 16.31 15.57 -29.80
CA ALA A 214 15.91 15.67 -31.20
C ALA A 214 14.60 14.91 -31.46
N ARG A 215 13.93 15.19 -32.59
CA ARG A 215 12.63 14.57 -32.92
C ARG A 215 12.71 13.04 -32.92
N GLU A 216 13.73 12.47 -33.53
CA GLU A 216 13.92 11.01 -33.61
C GLU A 216 14.16 10.39 -32.23
N GLN A 217 14.98 11.04 -31.40
CA GLN A 217 15.23 10.63 -30.01
C GLN A 217 13.95 10.69 -29.16
N ARG A 218 13.08 11.67 -29.41
CA ARG A 218 11.76 11.77 -28.75
C ARG A 218 10.81 10.66 -29.18
N GLU A 219 10.84 10.19 -30.42
CA GLU A 219 10.04 9.02 -30.82
C GLU A 219 10.60 7.74 -30.19
N LEU A 220 11.92 7.61 -30.13
CA LEU A 220 12.56 6.45 -29.52
C LEU A 220 12.26 6.33 -28.02
N ILE A 221 12.38 7.42 -27.26
CA ILE A 221 12.11 7.40 -25.82
C ILE A 221 10.65 7.07 -25.51
N LYS A 222 9.69 7.43 -26.37
CA LYS A 222 8.28 7.02 -26.24
C LYS A 222 8.12 5.51 -26.38
N LYS A 223 8.78 4.89 -27.37
CA LYS A 223 8.77 3.43 -27.56
C LYS A 223 9.39 2.72 -26.36
N LEU A 224 10.56 3.18 -25.90
CA LEU A 224 11.22 2.61 -24.74
C LEU A 224 10.43 2.81 -23.43
N TYR A 225 9.74 3.94 -23.29
CA TYR A 225 8.86 4.21 -22.15
C TYR A 225 7.67 3.24 -22.09
N ALA A 226 7.04 2.94 -23.24
CA ALA A 226 5.98 1.95 -23.34
C ALA A 226 6.50 0.53 -23.07
N TRP A 227 7.61 0.14 -23.73
CA TRP A 227 8.29 -1.13 -23.52
C TRP A 227 8.62 -1.37 -22.05
N ARG A 228 9.22 -0.37 -21.38
CA ARG A 228 9.55 -0.45 -19.95
C ARG A 228 8.32 -0.73 -19.10
N PHE A 229 7.20 -0.08 -19.40
CA PHE A 229 5.98 -0.25 -18.62
C PHE A 229 5.44 -1.68 -18.73
N GLU A 230 5.38 -2.23 -19.94
CA GLU A 230 4.90 -3.59 -20.17
C GLU A 230 5.82 -4.63 -19.51
N HIS A 231 7.13 -4.54 -19.72
CA HIS A 231 8.05 -5.51 -19.13
C HIS A 231 8.15 -5.39 -17.60
N ALA A 232 7.99 -4.18 -17.05
CA ALA A 232 7.86 -3.97 -15.60
C ALA A 232 6.58 -4.63 -15.05
N ARG A 233 5.46 -4.51 -15.78
CA ARG A 233 4.18 -5.15 -15.44
C ARG A 233 4.31 -6.67 -15.47
N GLU A 234 4.88 -7.24 -16.53
CA GLU A 234 5.10 -8.68 -16.69
C GLU A 234 6.04 -9.26 -15.63
N ALA A 235 7.15 -8.57 -15.35
CA ALA A 235 8.10 -8.96 -14.30
C ALA A 235 7.59 -8.68 -12.88
N ASN A 236 6.38 -8.11 -12.73
CA ASN A 236 5.82 -7.59 -11.49
C ASN A 236 6.82 -6.74 -10.67
N CYS A 237 7.58 -5.87 -11.34
CA CYS A 237 8.61 -5.03 -10.75
C CYS A 237 8.24 -3.55 -10.89
N ALA A 238 8.48 -2.74 -9.86
CA ALA A 238 8.21 -1.31 -9.94
C ALA A 238 8.96 -0.68 -11.12
N VAL A 239 8.29 0.17 -11.90
CA VAL A 239 8.78 0.72 -13.18
C VAL A 239 10.19 1.33 -13.06
N PHE A 240 10.45 2.08 -11.99
CA PHE A 240 11.75 2.73 -11.76
C PHE A 240 12.86 1.74 -11.36
N MET A 241 12.52 0.64 -10.69
CA MET A 241 13.46 -0.45 -10.37
C MET A 241 13.76 -1.29 -11.62
N PHE A 242 12.75 -1.49 -12.45
CA PHE A 242 12.87 -2.21 -13.71
C PHE A 242 13.86 -1.51 -14.65
N LEU A 243 13.71 -0.20 -14.89
CA LEU A 243 14.70 0.61 -15.59
C LEU A 243 14.52 2.09 -15.24
N PRO A 244 15.47 2.74 -14.54
CA PRO A 244 15.38 4.15 -14.20
C PRO A 244 15.20 5.10 -15.39
N ASP A 245 14.61 6.28 -15.16
CA ASP A 245 14.36 7.29 -16.21
C ASP A 245 15.65 7.83 -16.85
N ASP A 246 16.71 8.01 -16.06
CA ASP A 246 18.03 8.41 -16.54
C ASP A 246 18.64 7.35 -17.45
N LYS A 247 18.47 6.07 -17.13
CA LYS A 247 18.91 4.97 -17.99
C LYS A 247 18.15 4.92 -19.31
N LEU A 248 16.84 5.21 -19.32
CA LEU A 248 16.10 5.38 -20.58
C LEU A 248 16.66 6.51 -21.43
N ALA A 249 16.98 7.66 -20.82
CA ALA A 249 17.56 8.78 -21.53
C ALA A 249 18.98 8.45 -22.06
N GLU A 250 19.78 7.73 -21.28
CA GLU A 250 21.13 7.29 -21.65
C GLU A 250 21.10 6.34 -22.87
N ILE A 251 20.17 5.39 -22.91
CA ILE A 251 19.98 4.49 -24.07
C ILE A 251 19.65 5.27 -25.35
N VAL A 252 18.83 6.32 -25.24
CA VAL A 252 18.43 7.15 -26.38
C VAL A 252 19.62 7.96 -26.93
N LEU A 253 20.51 8.41 -26.04
CA LEU A 253 21.69 9.20 -26.37
C LEU A 253 22.86 8.34 -26.86
N ASN A 254 23.04 7.13 -26.32
CA ASN A 254 24.20 6.27 -26.54
C ASN A 254 23.76 4.87 -27.00
N ARG A 255 23.14 4.79 -28.19
CA ARG A 255 22.46 3.58 -28.69
C ARG A 255 23.37 2.36 -28.80
N ASP A 256 24.64 2.56 -29.17
CA ASP A 256 25.61 1.48 -29.39
C ASP A 256 26.20 0.92 -28.07
N HIS A 257 25.88 1.52 -26.92
CA HIS A 257 26.48 1.20 -25.63
C HIS A 257 25.53 0.47 -24.67
N LEU A 258 24.50 -0.22 -25.18
CA LEU A 258 23.52 -0.95 -24.35
C LEU A 258 24.15 -1.87 -23.29
N ARG A 259 25.27 -2.55 -23.64
CA ARG A 259 26.00 -3.46 -22.75
C ARG A 259 26.68 -2.76 -21.57
N GLU A 260 27.01 -1.49 -21.74
CA GLU A 260 27.62 -0.65 -20.70
C GLU A 260 26.56 0.01 -19.83
N ILE A 261 25.41 0.35 -20.42
CA ILE A 261 24.30 1.02 -19.74
C ILE A 261 23.54 0.06 -18.81
N LEU A 262 23.35 -1.19 -19.25
CA LEU A 262 22.58 -2.21 -18.54
C LEU A 262 23.48 -3.14 -17.73
N SER A 263 22.95 -3.69 -16.63
CA SER A 263 23.65 -4.78 -15.94
C SER A 263 23.76 -6.02 -16.85
N PRO A 264 24.77 -6.88 -16.66
CA PRO A 264 24.92 -8.09 -17.47
C PRO A 264 23.69 -9.00 -17.48
N GLU A 265 22.96 -9.07 -16.36
CA GLU A 265 21.71 -9.81 -16.24
C GLU A 265 20.59 -9.18 -17.08
N LYS A 266 20.39 -7.85 -16.97
CA LYS A 266 19.35 -7.14 -17.73
C LYS A 266 19.64 -7.17 -19.22
N TYR A 267 20.89 -6.99 -19.65
CA TYR A 267 21.25 -7.08 -21.07
C TYR A 267 20.98 -8.49 -21.61
N ARG A 268 21.34 -9.54 -20.86
CA ARG A 268 21.08 -10.93 -21.29
C ARG A 268 19.58 -11.22 -21.45
N ARG A 269 18.73 -10.60 -20.62
CA ARG A 269 17.28 -10.84 -20.63
C ARG A 269 16.53 -9.96 -21.63
N TYR A 270 16.96 -8.73 -21.83
CA TYR A 270 16.19 -7.70 -22.54
C TYR A 270 16.95 -7.04 -23.70
N GLY A 271 18.22 -7.38 -23.91
CA GLY A 271 19.08 -6.78 -24.93
C GLY A 271 18.49 -6.88 -26.33
N SER A 272 18.06 -8.09 -26.74
CA SER A 272 17.48 -8.32 -28.07
C SER A 272 16.17 -7.58 -28.32
N ASP A 273 15.41 -7.25 -27.28
CA ASP A 273 14.20 -6.44 -27.42
C ASP A 273 14.56 -4.96 -27.59
N LEU A 274 15.51 -4.48 -26.79
CA LEU A 274 15.97 -3.10 -26.84
C LEU A 274 16.70 -2.80 -28.17
N GLU A 275 17.57 -3.68 -28.63
CA GLU A 275 18.26 -3.57 -29.93
C GLU A 275 17.23 -3.44 -31.07
N ARG A 276 16.18 -4.27 -31.06
CA ARG A 276 15.10 -4.19 -32.06
C ARG A 276 14.39 -2.82 -32.06
N ILE A 277 14.11 -2.28 -30.88
CA ILE A 277 13.49 -0.96 -30.72
C ILE A 277 14.43 0.14 -31.24
N LEU A 278 15.74 0.03 -30.97
CA LEU A 278 16.76 0.98 -31.42
C LEU A 278 16.92 0.96 -32.95
N ASP A 279 16.84 -0.21 -33.57
CA ASP A 279 16.93 -0.41 -35.03
C ASP A 279 15.65 0.03 -35.78
N GLY A 280 14.62 0.47 -35.05
CA GLY A 280 13.35 0.91 -35.63
C GLY A 280 12.38 -0.21 -35.97
N ASN A 281 12.74 -1.47 -35.71
CA ASN A 281 11.85 -2.62 -35.84
C ASN A 281 10.86 -2.64 -34.66
N THR A 282 9.58 -2.55 -34.96
CA THR A 282 8.54 -2.59 -33.92
C THR A 282 8.30 -4.04 -33.49
N LEU A 283 8.19 -4.27 -32.18
CA LEU A 283 7.68 -5.52 -31.57
C LEU A 283 6.21 -5.76 -31.94
#